data_AF-F3CC68-F1
#
_entry.id   AF-F3CC68-F1
#
_cell.length_a   1.000
_cell.length_b   1.000
_cell.length_c   1.000
_cell.angle_alpha   90.00
_cell.angle_beta   90.00
_cell.angle_gamma   90.00
#
_symmetry.space_group_name_H-M   'P 1'
#
loop_
_entity.id
_entity.type
_entity.pdbx_description
1 polymer ?
#
loop_
_entity_poly.entity_id
_entity_poly.type
_entity_poly.pdbx_seq_one_letter_code
_entity_poly.pdbx_strand_id
1 'polypeptide(L)'
;LSQSDANISFEDVESEIYRVDLEQLGDQNYSPKPFKIDAAGRQRFNSIILAGSRESQVRDVTARMAQLIGNMYPITDLEVKRYIQRIVETMEDERIRDCLERDIYYVRKIKHKISALSNIHAYKAFNDALDVDKILIQPSFHLPEFIAPSSNAPALPKSLYSAEASMGGFESRVMNNIVNLDSVQWWHRNLSRGKGFRINGYINHYPDFLVKMKSGKLVVIETKGDDRDNTDSMLKLKLGKLWEAKAGPMFRYMMVFDQNPLDGAERLSDALKKLALY
;
A
#
# COMPACT_ATOMS: atom_id res chain seq x y z
N LEU A 1 -7.83 17.00 -8.32
CA LEU A 1 -6.45 17.54 -8.20
C LEU A 1 -6.35 19.05 -8.44
N SER A 2 -7.10 19.63 -9.38
CA SER A 2 -7.04 21.08 -9.71
C SER A 2 -7.30 22.03 -8.54
N GLN A 3 -8.13 21.63 -7.58
CA GLN A 3 -8.45 22.39 -6.35
C GLN A 3 -7.80 21.80 -5.10
N SER A 4 -6.96 20.77 -5.26
CA SER A 4 -6.32 20.08 -4.15
C SER A 4 -5.06 20.82 -3.71
N ASP A 5 -4.68 20.66 -2.45
CA ASP A 5 -3.44 21.20 -1.89
C ASP A 5 -2.22 20.73 -2.69
N ALA A 6 -1.37 21.68 -3.07
CA ALA A 6 -0.16 21.48 -3.86
C ALA A 6 1.13 21.70 -3.03
N ASN A 7 1.00 21.91 -1.72
CA ASN A 7 2.15 22.10 -0.85
C ASN A 7 2.80 20.75 -0.51
N ILE A 8 4.09 20.64 -0.84
CA ILE A 8 4.93 19.48 -0.55
C ILE A 8 6.22 20.00 0.08
N SER A 9 6.55 19.51 1.28
CA SER A 9 7.88 19.74 1.84
C SER A 9 8.88 18.83 1.14
N PHE A 10 9.97 19.44 0.66
CA PHE A 10 11.10 18.75 0.05
C PHE A 10 12.36 18.85 0.93
N GLU A 11 12.23 19.19 2.22
CA GLU A 11 13.36 19.51 3.11
C GLU A 11 14.09 18.30 3.72
N ASP A 12 13.47 17.11 3.76
CA ASP A 12 14.03 15.88 4.36
C ASP A 12 15.13 15.19 3.52
N VAL A 13 15.96 15.99 2.84
CA VAL A 13 16.78 15.60 1.68
C VAL A 13 17.91 14.60 2.02
N GLU A 14 18.51 14.66 3.21
CA GLU A 14 19.72 13.85 3.51
C GLU A 14 19.42 12.39 3.92
N SER A 15 18.32 12.14 4.63
CA SER A 15 18.03 10.82 5.20
C SER A 15 17.43 9.84 4.18
N GLU A 16 16.63 10.32 3.23
CA GLU A 16 16.06 9.49 2.16
C GLU A 16 17.05 9.17 1.04
N ILE A 17 17.99 10.07 0.71
CA ILE A 17 19.04 9.79 -0.29
C ILE A 17 19.95 8.66 0.21
N TYR A 18 20.33 8.67 1.49
CA TYR A 18 21.06 7.57 2.12
C TYR A 18 20.28 6.24 2.05
N ARG A 19 18.96 6.25 2.22
CA ARG A 19 18.12 5.06 2.03
C ARG A 19 18.04 4.60 0.57
N VAL A 20 18.01 5.52 -0.39
CA VAL A 20 17.95 5.18 -1.83
C VAL A 20 19.26 4.60 -2.34
N ASP A 21 20.42 5.11 -1.89
CA ASP A 21 21.72 4.50 -2.16
C ASP A 21 21.85 3.10 -1.52
N LEU A 22 21.18 2.86 -0.39
CA LEU A 22 21.06 1.54 0.24
C LEU A 22 19.98 0.65 -0.41
N GLU A 23 19.03 1.20 -1.17
CA GLU A 23 17.88 0.50 -1.80
C GLU A 23 18.02 0.28 -3.34
N GLN A 24 19.21 0.40 -3.93
CA GLN A 24 19.54 -0.21 -5.24
C GLN A 24 20.59 -1.31 -5.05
N LEU A 25 20.51 -2.54 -5.59
CA LEU A 25 19.67 -3.20 -6.60
C LEU A 25 19.73 -4.71 -6.31
N GLY A 26 18.60 -5.33 -5.95
CA GLY A 26 18.50 -6.76 -5.65
C GLY A 26 17.32 -7.43 -6.34
N ASP A 27 17.66 -8.12 -7.43
CA ASP A 27 17.04 -9.18 -8.24
C ASP A 27 15.51 -9.28 -8.52
N GLN A 28 15.22 -9.29 -9.84
CA GLN A 28 14.06 -9.84 -10.55
C GLN A 28 12.73 -9.07 -10.61
N ASN A 29 12.66 -8.09 -11.53
CA ASN A 29 11.67 -8.06 -12.61
C ASN A 29 11.97 -6.92 -13.60
N TYR A 30 12.44 -7.29 -14.78
CA TYR A 30 12.74 -6.37 -15.88
C TYR A 30 11.49 -6.04 -16.70
N SER A 31 11.26 -4.74 -16.92
CA SER A 31 10.90 -4.24 -18.25
C SER A 31 12.04 -3.32 -18.71
N PRO A 32 12.57 -3.45 -19.94
CA PRO A 32 13.94 -3.07 -20.27
C PRO A 32 14.09 -1.58 -20.60
N LYS A 33 15.06 -0.89 -19.98
CA LYS A 33 16.39 -0.64 -20.60
C LYS A 33 17.32 0.16 -19.65
N PRO A 34 18.61 -0.23 -19.59
CA PRO A 34 19.63 0.46 -18.83
C PRO A 34 20.14 1.65 -19.64
N PHE A 35 19.84 2.87 -19.21
CA PHE A 35 20.77 3.95 -19.47
C PHE A 35 21.70 4.02 -18.27
N LYS A 36 22.96 3.61 -18.47
CA LYS A 36 24.06 4.32 -17.83
C LYS A 36 23.77 5.80 -18.09
N ILE A 37 23.34 6.52 -17.06
CA ILE A 37 22.99 7.92 -17.16
C ILE A 37 24.20 8.60 -17.82
N ASP A 38 24.03 9.12 -19.04
CA ASP A 38 24.98 10.05 -19.61
C ASP A 38 24.95 11.29 -18.72
N ALA A 39 25.76 11.27 -17.65
CA ALA A 39 25.77 12.33 -16.65
C ALA A 39 26.08 13.68 -17.31
N ALA A 40 26.95 13.68 -18.33
CA ALA A 40 27.24 14.85 -19.14
C ALA A 40 26.03 15.28 -19.99
N GLY A 41 25.29 14.33 -20.58
CA GLY A 41 24.02 14.58 -21.27
C GLY A 41 22.94 15.15 -20.36
N ARG A 42 22.80 14.61 -19.14
CA ARG A 42 21.86 15.08 -18.12
C ARG A 42 22.21 16.49 -17.66
N GLN A 43 23.50 16.77 -17.40
CA GLN A 43 23.95 18.12 -17.04
C GLN A 43 23.73 19.12 -18.17
N ARG A 44 24.02 18.75 -19.42
CA ARG A 44 23.74 19.58 -20.60
C ARG A 44 22.24 19.87 -20.71
N PHE A 45 21.39 18.85 -20.61
CA PHE A 45 19.94 19.03 -20.65
C PHE A 45 19.43 19.92 -19.52
N ASN A 46 19.91 19.73 -18.29
CA ASN A 46 19.58 20.58 -17.15
C ASN A 46 19.99 22.04 -17.41
N SER A 47 21.19 22.28 -17.96
CA SER A 47 21.66 23.64 -18.28
C SER A 47 20.79 24.35 -19.32
N ILE A 48 20.28 23.63 -20.32
CA ILE A 48 19.36 24.17 -21.33
C ILE A 48 18.04 24.59 -20.68
N ILE A 49 17.46 23.76 -19.80
CA ILE A 49 16.24 24.11 -19.06
C ILE A 49 16.48 25.35 -18.21
N LEU A 50 17.58 25.39 -17.44
CA LEU A 50 17.90 26.49 -16.54
C LEU A 50 18.16 27.81 -17.27
N ALA A 51 18.68 27.78 -18.50
CA ALA A 51 18.90 28.97 -19.32
C ALA A 51 17.62 29.53 -19.98
N GLY A 52 16.52 28.77 -19.95
CA GLY A 52 15.24 29.20 -20.52
C GLY A 52 14.53 30.29 -19.70
N SER A 53 13.48 30.87 -20.26
CA SER A 53 12.58 31.75 -19.50
C SER A 53 11.89 30.97 -18.38
N ARG A 54 11.41 31.67 -17.35
CA ARG A 54 10.64 31.06 -16.25
C ARG A 54 9.47 30.21 -16.74
N GLU A 55 8.76 30.68 -17.78
CA GLU A 55 7.67 29.93 -18.40
C GLU A 55 8.16 28.63 -19.05
N SER A 56 9.31 28.66 -19.75
CA SER A 56 9.91 27.45 -20.32
C SER A 56 10.35 26.48 -19.24
N GLN A 57 11.02 26.96 -18.19
CA GLN A 57 11.45 26.14 -17.06
C GLN A 57 10.27 25.38 -16.43
N VAL A 58 9.17 26.09 -16.13
CA VAL A 58 7.96 25.47 -15.56
C VAL A 58 7.43 24.38 -16.48
N ARG A 59 7.31 24.68 -17.78
CA ARG A 59 6.80 23.73 -18.78
C ARG A 59 7.68 22.48 -18.90
N ASP A 60 9.00 22.68 -19.01
CA ASP A 60 9.95 21.61 -19.30
C ASP A 60 10.16 20.71 -18.06
N VAL A 61 10.26 21.30 -16.87
CA VAL A 61 10.29 20.55 -15.60
C VAL A 61 8.99 19.77 -15.40
N THR A 62 7.84 20.40 -15.65
CA THR A 62 6.52 19.72 -15.55
C THR A 62 6.44 18.52 -16.48
N ALA A 63 6.86 18.69 -17.74
CA ALA A 63 6.85 17.62 -18.73
C ALA A 63 7.75 16.45 -18.30
N ARG A 64 8.96 16.74 -17.82
CA ARG A 64 9.90 15.73 -17.31
C ARG A 64 9.33 14.98 -16.11
N MET A 65 8.82 15.70 -15.10
CA MET A 65 8.24 15.07 -13.90
C MET A 65 7.03 14.20 -14.25
N ALA A 66 6.13 14.69 -15.12
CA ALA A 66 4.97 13.91 -15.57
C ALA A 66 5.38 12.62 -16.29
N GLN A 67 6.41 12.70 -17.15
CA GLN A 67 6.96 11.54 -17.84
C GLN A 67 7.55 10.52 -16.87
N LEU A 68 8.32 10.98 -15.86
CA LEU A 68 8.94 10.11 -14.85
C LEU A 68 7.92 9.49 -13.89
N ILE A 69 6.85 10.22 -13.54
CA ILE A 69 5.74 9.70 -12.72
C ILE A 69 5.00 8.58 -13.47
N GLY A 70 4.78 8.77 -14.78
CA GLY A 70 4.05 7.84 -15.63
C GLY A 70 2.55 7.80 -15.32
N ASN A 71 1.93 6.66 -15.61
CA ASN A 71 0.48 6.49 -15.50
C ASN A 71 0.02 6.44 -14.03
N MET A 72 -0.98 7.27 -13.70
CA MET A 72 -1.62 7.37 -12.38
C MET A 72 -3.11 7.02 -12.44
N TYR A 73 -3.49 6.03 -13.26
CA TYR A 73 -4.88 5.55 -13.35
C TYR A 73 -5.52 5.36 -11.97
N PRO A 74 -6.76 5.84 -11.75
CA PRO A 74 -7.70 6.37 -12.74
C PRO A 74 -7.57 7.87 -13.06
N ILE A 75 -6.55 8.54 -12.54
CA ILE A 75 -6.33 9.97 -12.77
C ILE A 75 -5.77 10.19 -14.17
N THR A 76 -6.32 11.15 -14.90
CA THR A 76 -5.88 11.44 -16.27
C THR A 76 -4.51 12.12 -16.30
N ASP A 77 -3.71 11.84 -17.34
CA ASP A 77 -2.40 12.49 -17.53
C ASP A 77 -2.47 14.02 -17.53
N LEU A 78 -3.58 14.58 -18.05
CA LEU A 78 -3.81 16.03 -18.06
C LEU A 78 -3.96 16.58 -16.64
N GLU A 79 -4.70 15.90 -15.76
CA GLU A 79 -4.85 16.32 -14.36
C GLU A 79 -3.56 16.19 -13.57
N VAL A 80 -2.80 15.11 -13.80
CA VAL A 80 -1.47 14.92 -13.21
C VAL A 80 -0.53 16.04 -13.65
N LYS A 81 -0.46 16.33 -14.95
CA LYS A 81 0.36 17.43 -15.49
C LYS A 81 -0.02 18.78 -14.90
N ARG A 82 -1.32 19.10 -14.83
CA ARG A 82 -1.81 20.36 -14.21
C ARG A 82 -1.44 20.44 -12.73
N TYR A 83 -1.50 19.33 -12.01
CA TYR A 83 -1.12 19.30 -10.59
C TYR A 83 0.38 19.55 -10.41
N ILE A 84 1.22 18.88 -11.20
CA ILE A 84 2.67 19.08 -11.20
C ILE A 84 3.01 20.53 -11.55
N GLN A 85 2.37 21.08 -12.59
CA GLN A 85 2.58 22.46 -13.01
C GLN A 85 2.37 23.43 -11.85
N ARG A 86 1.27 23.30 -11.11
CA ARG A 86 0.99 24.12 -9.93
C ARG A 86 2.07 24.03 -8.85
N ILE A 87 2.71 22.86 -8.70
CA ILE A 87 3.83 22.68 -7.75
C ILE A 87 5.08 23.39 -8.28
N VAL A 88 5.40 23.21 -9.57
CA VAL A 88 6.62 23.80 -10.17
C VAL A 88 6.51 25.32 -10.27
N GLU A 89 5.31 25.87 -10.52
CA GLU A 89 5.06 27.31 -10.58
C GLU A 89 5.45 28.03 -9.29
N THR A 90 5.30 27.39 -8.12
CA THR A 90 5.66 27.94 -6.82
C THR A 90 7.13 27.73 -6.41
N MET A 91 7.92 26.97 -7.17
CA MET A 91 9.32 26.71 -6.86
C MET A 91 10.21 27.90 -7.20
N GLU A 92 11.08 28.33 -6.29
CA GLU A 92 12.14 29.29 -6.65
C GLU A 92 13.22 28.64 -7.53
N ASP A 93 14.09 29.45 -8.14
CA ASP A 93 15.09 28.98 -9.12
C ASP A 93 16.06 27.94 -8.54
N GLU A 94 16.45 28.09 -7.26
CA GLU A 94 17.26 27.10 -6.55
C GLU A 94 16.52 25.77 -6.41
N ARG A 95 15.22 25.81 -6.12
CA ARG A 95 14.37 24.62 -5.99
C ARG A 95 14.16 23.92 -7.33
N ILE A 96 14.06 24.67 -8.43
CA ILE A 96 14.03 24.09 -9.79
C ILE A 96 15.33 23.35 -10.09
N ARG A 97 16.49 23.93 -9.74
CA ARG A 97 17.79 23.28 -9.92
C ARG A 97 17.87 21.97 -9.13
N ASP A 98 17.51 22.02 -7.84
CA ASP A 98 17.48 20.86 -6.97
C ASP A 98 16.53 19.75 -7.50
N CYS A 99 15.36 20.13 -8.01
CA CYS A 99 14.41 19.23 -8.66
C CYS A 99 15.00 18.52 -9.90
N LEU A 100 15.78 19.22 -10.72
CA LEU A 100 16.43 18.63 -11.91
C LEU A 100 17.60 17.70 -11.54
N GLU A 101 18.30 18.00 -10.46
CA GLU A 101 19.39 17.18 -9.93
C GLU A 101 18.86 15.92 -9.22
N ARG A 102 17.74 16.03 -8.49
CA ARG A 102 17.15 14.96 -7.67
C ARG A 102 15.75 14.53 -8.14
N ASP A 103 15.53 14.53 -9.45
CA ASP A 103 14.23 14.26 -10.07
C ASP A 103 13.49 13.01 -9.55
N ILE A 104 14.19 11.90 -9.33
CA ILE A 104 13.60 10.67 -8.78
C ILE A 104 12.94 10.90 -7.41
N TYR A 105 13.55 11.71 -6.55
CA TYR A 105 13.01 12.02 -5.22
C TYR A 105 11.75 12.88 -5.33
N TYR A 106 11.80 13.93 -6.14
CA TYR A 106 10.64 14.80 -6.39
C TYR A 106 9.47 14.00 -6.97
N VAL A 107 9.75 13.13 -7.94
CA VAL A 107 8.78 12.19 -8.53
C VAL A 107 8.14 11.33 -7.46
N ARG A 108 8.92 10.74 -6.54
CA ARG A 108 8.39 9.93 -5.43
C ARG A 108 7.49 10.74 -4.51
N LYS A 109 7.92 11.91 -4.05
CA LYS A 109 7.14 12.78 -3.14
C LYS A 109 5.84 13.28 -3.80
N ILE A 110 5.91 13.73 -5.05
CA ILE A 110 4.74 14.16 -5.83
C ILE A 110 3.77 12.99 -6.02
N LYS A 111 4.26 11.81 -6.41
CA LYS A 111 3.45 10.60 -6.58
C LYS A 111 2.76 10.19 -5.28
N HIS A 112 3.48 10.24 -4.17
CA HIS A 112 2.93 9.96 -2.84
C HIS A 112 1.82 10.96 -2.49
N LYS A 113 2.04 12.27 -2.70
CA LYS A 113 1.04 13.30 -2.43
C LYS A 113 -0.22 13.12 -3.29
N ILE A 114 -0.08 12.86 -4.59
CA ILE A 114 -1.21 12.58 -5.49
C ILE A 114 -1.99 11.36 -4.98
N SER A 115 -1.29 10.28 -4.61
CA SER A 115 -1.92 9.06 -4.10
C SER A 115 -2.65 9.30 -2.79
N ALA A 116 -2.08 10.07 -1.86
CA ALA A 116 -2.73 10.44 -0.61
C ALA A 116 -4.02 11.24 -0.84
N LEU A 117 -3.98 12.25 -1.73
CA LEU A 117 -5.17 13.03 -2.10
C LEU A 117 -6.25 12.17 -2.75
N SER A 118 -5.85 11.26 -3.64
CA SER A 118 -6.75 10.30 -4.29
C SER A 118 -7.41 9.38 -3.27
N ASN A 119 -6.64 8.84 -2.31
CA ASN A 119 -7.14 7.97 -1.25
C ASN A 119 -8.13 8.69 -0.33
N ILE A 120 -7.88 9.95 0.03
CA ILE A 120 -8.83 10.76 0.83
C ILE A 120 -10.15 10.92 0.09
N HIS A 121 -10.10 11.28 -1.19
CA HIS A 121 -11.31 11.44 -2.00
C HIS A 121 -12.06 10.11 -2.17
N ALA A 122 -11.34 9.04 -2.50
CA ALA A 122 -11.92 7.71 -2.67
C ALA A 122 -12.55 7.18 -1.38
N TYR A 123 -11.88 7.40 -0.24
CA TYR A 123 -12.42 7.08 1.08
C TYR A 123 -13.77 7.77 1.32
N LYS A 124 -13.83 9.09 1.12
CA LYS A 124 -15.06 9.86 1.32
C LYS A 124 -16.17 9.37 0.38
N ALA A 125 -15.90 9.32 -0.92
CA ALA A 125 -16.90 8.92 -1.92
C ALA A 125 -17.41 7.49 -1.69
N PHE A 126 -16.55 6.58 -1.23
CA PHE A 126 -16.94 5.22 -0.90
C PHE A 126 -17.89 5.16 0.31
N ASN A 127 -17.59 5.91 1.39
CA ASN A 127 -18.46 5.97 2.56
C ASN A 127 -19.79 6.65 2.23
N ASP A 128 -19.77 7.79 1.51
CA ASP A 128 -20.99 8.47 1.07
C ASP A 128 -21.89 7.52 0.25
N ALA A 129 -21.28 6.69 -0.62
CA ALA A 129 -22.01 5.70 -1.42
C ALA A 129 -22.51 4.49 -0.59
N LEU A 130 -21.81 4.11 0.48
CA LEU A 130 -22.29 3.10 1.42
C LEU A 130 -23.47 3.61 2.26
N ASP A 131 -23.45 4.88 2.67
CA ASP A 131 -24.46 5.48 3.55
C ASP A 131 -25.81 5.64 2.84
N VAL A 132 -25.79 5.78 1.51
CA VAL A 132 -27.01 5.84 0.67
C VAL A 132 -27.32 4.51 -0.02
N ASP A 133 -26.74 3.40 0.45
CA ASP A 133 -26.95 2.03 -0.04
C ASP A 133 -26.66 1.84 -1.55
N LYS A 134 -25.90 2.74 -2.16
CA LYS A 134 -25.43 2.60 -3.54
C LYS A 134 -24.37 1.50 -3.67
N ILE A 135 -23.63 1.26 -2.59
CA ILE A 135 -22.71 0.12 -2.45
C ILE A 135 -23.30 -0.81 -1.40
N LEU A 136 -23.41 -2.09 -1.74
CA LEU A 136 -23.90 -3.13 -0.84
C LEU A 136 -22.85 -4.22 -0.68
N ILE A 137 -22.81 -4.83 0.51
CA ILE A 137 -21.97 -5.99 0.76
C ILE A 137 -22.63 -7.25 0.19
N GLN A 138 -21.83 -8.09 -0.47
CA GLN A 138 -22.29 -9.36 -1.03
C GLN A 138 -21.24 -10.46 -0.84
N PRO A 139 -21.66 -11.72 -0.58
CA PRO A 139 -20.77 -12.87 -0.66
C PRO A 139 -20.20 -13.00 -2.08
N SER A 140 -18.87 -13.05 -2.20
CA SER A 140 -18.20 -13.00 -3.51
C SER A 140 -16.95 -13.88 -3.62
N PHE A 141 -16.57 -14.58 -2.55
CA PHE A 141 -15.36 -15.39 -2.53
C PHE A 141 -15.67 -16.80 -2.04
N HIS A 142 -15.07 -17.77 -2.73
CA HIS A 142 -15.09 -19.18 -2.35
C HIS A 142 -13.66 -19.65 -2.24
N LEU A 143 -13.38 -20.41 -1.18
CA LEU A 143 -12.10 -21.09 -1.04
C LEU A 143 -11.98 -22.12 -2.17
N PRO A 144 -10.85 -22.15 -2.90
CA PRO A 144 -10.65 -23.14 -3.95
C PRO A 144 -10.58 -24.55 -3.36
N GLU A 145 -10.93 -25.56 -4.14
CA GLU A 145 -10.83 -26.96 -3.70
C GLU A 145 -9.37 -27.39 -3.47
N PHE A 146 -8.45 -26.85 -4.26
CA PHE A 146 -7.02 -27.10 -4.16
C PHE A 146 -6.21 -25.82 -4.38
N ILE A 147 -5.02 -25.78 -3.79
CA ILE A 147 -4.02 -24.72 -4.00
C ILE A 147 -2.70 -25.31 -4.47
N ALA A 148 -1.95 -24.52 -5.25
CA ALA A 148 -0.60 -24.86 -5.72
C ALA A 148 0.34 -23.69 -5.40
N PRO A 149 0.80 -23.57 -4.15
CA PRO A 149 1.77 -22.55 -3.77
C PRO A 149 3.13 -22.82 -4.42
N SER A 150 3.89 -21.76 -4.71
CA SER A 150 5.26 -21.87 -5.26
C SER A 150 6.28 -22.32 -4.22
N SER A 151 6.00 -22.04 -2.95
CA SER A 151 6.77 -22.48 -1.78
C SER A 151 5.82 -22.76 -0.64
N ASN A 152 6.15 -23.77 0.17
CA ASN A 152 5.29 -24.23 1.26
C ASN A 152 5.64 -23.51 2.57
N ALA A 153 4.63 -23.34 3.41
CA ALA A 153 4.81 -22.95 4.80
C ALA A 153 5.38 -24.11 5.63
N PRO A 154 5.92 -23.83 6.83
CA PRO A 154 6.18 -24.87 7.82
C PRO A 154 4.92 -25.68 8.12
N ALA A 155 5.09 -26.95 8.46
CA ALA A 155 3.98 -27.82 8.86
C ALA A 155 3.42 -27.37 10.21
N LEU A 156 2.38 -26.54 10.16
CA LEU A 156 1.58 -26.15 11.32
C LEU A 156 0.31 -27.02 11.38
N PRO A 157 -0.17 -27.38 12.59
CA PRO A 157 -1.41 -28.12 12.72
C PRO A 157 -2.61 -27.28 12.24
N LYS A 158 -3.73 -27.96 11.97
CA LYS A 158 -5.02 -27.34 11.60
C LYS A 158 -4.97 -26.51 10.30
N SER A 159 -4.04 -26.77 9.38
CA SER A 159 -4.09 -26.17 8.05
C SER A 159 -5.36 -26.61 7.32
N LEU A 160 -5.94 -25.71 6.53
CA LEU A 160 -7.10 -26.03 5.69
C LEU A 160 -6.68 -26.92 4.51
N TYR A 161 -5.55 -26.59 3.89
CA TYR A 161 -4.96 -27.37 2.80
C TYR A 161 -3.83 -28.26 3.32
N SER A 162 -3.51 -29.31 2.56
CA SER A 162 -2.41 -30.24 2.87
C SER A 162 -1.04 -29.53 2.93
N ALA A 163 -0.85 -28.49 2.12
CA ALA A 163 0.30 -27.60 2.16
C ALA A 163 -0.15 -26.14 1.94
N GLU A 164 0.13 -25.30 2.91
CA GLU A 164 -0.16 -23.86 2.86
C GLU A 164 0.97 -23.08 2.19
N ALA A 165 0.67 -21.89 1.67
CA ALA A 165 1.69 -21.02 1.06
C ALA A 165 2.69 -20.49 2.10
N SER A 166 3.95 -20.35 1.69
CA SER A 166 5.02 -19.82 2.54
C SER A 166 4.66 -18.46 3.14
N MET A 167 5.15 -18.20 4.35
CA MET A 167 4.90 -16.99 5.11
C MET A 167 6.20 -16.48 5.74
N GLY A 168 6.26 -15.19 6.07
CA GLY A 168 7.41 -14.57 6.71
C GLY A 168 7.64 -15.03 8.15
N GLY A 169 8.77 -14.64 8.75
CA GLY A 169 9.12 -15.03 10.12
C GLY A 169 8.14 -14.52 11.18
N PHE A 170 7.71 -13.25 11.07
CA PHE A 170 6.71 -12.67 11.98
C PHE A 170 5.35 -13.35 11.83
N GLU A 171 4.87 -13.48 10.59
CA GLU A 171 3.65 -14.22 10.23
C GLU A 171 3.64 -15.64 10.82
N SER A 172 4.75 -16.38 10.67
CA SER A 172 4.92 -17.72 11.23
C SER A 172 4.78 -17.73 12.76
N ARG A 173 5.36 -16.74 13.45
CA ARG A 173 5.25 -16.60 14.91
C ARG A 173 3.81 -16.33 15.34
N VAL A 174 3.12 -15.40 14.68
CA VAL A 174 1.73 -15.07 14.96
C VAL A 174 0.85 -16.31 14.77
N MET A 175 0.98 -16.98 13.62
CA MET A 175 0.17 -18.16 13.32
C MET A 175 0.48 -19.32 14.24
N ASN A 176 1.73 -19.58 14.60
CA ASN A 176 2.07 -20.64 15.55
C ASN A 176 1.37 -20.44 16.92
N ASN A 177 1.17 -19.20 17.38
CA ASN A 177 0.41 -18.95 18.59
C ASN A 177 -1.10 -19.18 18.39
N ILE A 178 -1.65 -18.71 17.26
CA ILE A 178 -3.08 -18.80 16.97
C ILE A 178 -3.52 -20.26 16.78
N VAL A 179 -2.80 -21.06 15.98
CA VAL A 179 -3.20 -22.44 15.64
C VAL A 179 -3.19 -23.38 16.85
N ASN A 180 -2.41 -23.04 17.88
CA ASN A 180 -2.37 -23.81 19.13
C ASN A 180 -3.56 -23.54 20.06
N LEU A 181 -4.43 -22.56 19.74
CA LEU A 181 -5.67 -22.36 20.48
C LEU A 181 -6.69 -23.47 20.18
N ASP A 182 -7.31 -24.02 21.22
CA ASP A 182 -8.34 -25.05 21.08
C ASP A 182 -9.59 -24.57 20.36
N SER A 183 -9.86 -23.26 20.38
CA SER A 183 -10.97 -22.63 19.68
C SER A 183 -10.82 -22.62 18.15
N VAL A 184 -9.60 -22.80 17.62
CA VAL A 184 -9.36 -22.80 16.18
C VAL A 184 -9.76 -24.15 15.58
N GLN A 185 -10.55 -24.11 14.51
CA GLN A 185 -10.92 -25.26 13.70
C GLN A 185 -9.92 -25.47 12.56
N TRP A 186 -9.68 -24.45 11.74
CA TRP A 186 -8.67 -24.48 10.69
C TRP A 186 -8.16 -23.06 10.38
N TRP A 187 -7.02 -22.99 9.70
CA TRP A 187 -6.47 -21.73 9.17
C TRP A 187 -6.02 -21.90 7.72
N HIS A 188 -5.98 -20.79 6.98
CA HIS A 188 -5.48 -20.72 5.61
C HIS A 188 -4.62 -19.46 5.40
N ARG A 189 -3.45 -19.59 4.75
CA ARG A 189 -2.67 -18.44 4.27
C ARG A 189 -3.37 -17.88 3.04
N ASN A 190 -3.94 -16.69 3.19
CA ASN A 190 -4.65 -16.06 2.09
C ASN A 190 -3.68 -15.77 0.93
N LEU A 191 -4.09 -16.10 -0.29
CA LEU A 191 -3.26 -15.93 -1.47
C LEU A 191 -3.26 -14.48 -1.96
N SER A 192 -2.30 -14.14 -2.81
CA SER A 192 -2.18 -12.79 -3.37
C SER A 192 -3.28 -12.46 -4.39
N ARG A 193 -3.20 -11.24 -4.95
CA ARG A 193 -4.08 -10.71 -5.99
C ARG A 193 -4.38 -11.75 -7.08
N GLY A 194 -5.67 -11.92 -7.37
CA GLY A 194 -6.19 -12.84 -8.39
C GLY A 194 -6.50 -14.25 -7.87
N LYS A 195 -6.02 -14.64 -6.68
CA LYS A 195 -6.25 -15.98 -6.12
C LYS A 195 -6.88 -15.95 -4.72
N GLY A 196 -6.51 -14.99 -3.88
CA GLY A 196 -7.01 -14.93 -2.51
C GLY A 196 -8.24 -14.07 -2.31
N PHE A 197 -8.78 -14.17 -1.10
CA PHE A 197 -9.84 -13.32 -0.58
C PHE A 197 -9.36 -11.86 -0.53
N ARG A 198 -10.26 -10.94 -0.86
CA ARG A 198 -10.01 -9.51 -0.72
C ARG A 198 -11.20 -8.82 -0.08
N ILE A 199 -10.91 -7.84 0.77
CA ILE A 199 -11.88 -6.85 1.19
C ILE A 199 -11.84 -5.74 0.15
N ASN A 200 -12.95 -5.58 -0.57
CA ASN A 200 -13.08 -4.58 -1.63
C ASN A 200 -13.68 -3.29 -1.05
N GLY A 201 -13.05 -2.15 -1.33
CA GLY A 201 -13.56 -0.82 -1.01
C GLY A 201 -12.82 0.25 -1.79
N TYR A 202 -12.57 1.41 -1.17
CA TYR A 202 -11.73 2.48 -1.76
C TYR A 202 -10.28 2.04 -2.03
N ILE A 203 -9.85 0.94 -1.41
CA ILE A 203 -8.66 0.16 -1.77
C ILE A 203 -9.04 -1.32 -1.84
N ASN A 204 -8.18 -2.12 -2.48
CA ASN A 204 -8.26 -3.58 -2.36
C ASN A 204 -7.32 -4.04 -1.25
N HIS A 205 -7.88 -4.54 -0.15
CA HIS A 205 -7.10 -5.11 0.94
C HIS A 205 -7.09 -6.63 0.84
N TYR A 206 -5.90 -7.22 0.92
CA TYR A 206 -5.67 -8.68 0.90
C TYR A 206 -5.08 -9.07 2.26
N PRO A 207 -5.93 -9.44 3.23
CA PRO A 207 -5.48 -9.81 4.56
C PRO A 207 -4.61 -11.05 4.53
N ASP A 208 -3.74 -11.21 5.51
CA ASP A 208 -2.78 -12.29 5.52
C ASP A 208 -3.38 -13.70 5.70
N PHE A 209 -4.36 -13.86 6.58
CA PHE A 209 -4.87 -15.16 6.99
C PHE A 209 -6.39 -15.19 7.12
N LEU A 210 -6.95 -16.37 6.86
CA LEU A 210 -8.33 -16.71 7.18
C LEU A 210 -8.32 -17.80 8.25
N VAL A 211 -9.02 -17.58 9.36
CA VAL A 211 -9.06 -18.52 10.50
C VAL A 211 -10.51 -18.84 10.83
N LYS A 212 -10.87 -20.12 10.76
CA LYS A 212 -12.18 -20.60 11.17
C LYS A 212 -12.14 -21.04 12.62
N MET A 213 -13.07 -20.51 13.40
CA MET A 213 -13.27 -20.87 14.79
C MET A 213 -14.28 -22.00 14.91
N LYS A 214 -14.19 -22.80 15.97
CA LYS A 214 -15.14 -23.87 16.30
C LYS A 214 -16.55 -23.36 16.59
N SER A 215 -16.73 -22.12 17.05
CA SER A 215 -18.05 -21.46 17.09
C SER A 215 -18.67 -21.20 15.72
N GLY A 216 -17.92 -21.41 14.63
CA GLY A 216 -18.36 -21.11 13.28
C GLY A 216 -17.97 -19.71 12.78
N LYS A 217 -17.41 -18.83 13.63
CA LYS A 217 -16.90 -17.52 13.18
C LYS A 217 -15.73 -17.68 12.22
N LEU A 218 -15.65 -16.81 11.22
CA LEU A 218 -14.48 -16.66 10.34
C LEU A 218 -13.77 -15.34 10.70
N VAL A 219 -12.53 -15.45 11.15
CA VAL A 219 -11.68 -14.31 11.49
C VAL A 219 -10.67 -14.09 10.37
N VAL A 220 -10.62 -12.87 9.89
CA VAL A 220 -9.70 -12.39 8.87
C VAL A 220 -8.60 -11.62 9.58
N ILE A 221 -7.34 -12.03 9.38
CA ILE A 221 -6.20 -11.52 10.13
C ILE A 221 -5.20 -10.88 9.17
N GLU A 222 -4.82 -9.65 9.46
CA GLU A 222 -3.70 -8.94 8.86
C GLU A 222 -2.58 -8.82 9.90
N THR A 223 -1.35 -9.15 9.55
CA THR A 223 -0.20 -9.06 10.44
C THR A 223 0.67 -7.87 10.10
N LYS A 224 1.17 -7.15 11.11
CA LYS A 224 2.06 -6.00 10.96
C LYS A 224 3.29 -6.14 11.84
N GLY A 225 4.46 -6.12 11.20
CA GLY A 225 5.74 -5.91 11.88
C GLY A 225 5.96 -4.43 12.18
N ASP A 226 6.81 -4.13 13.16
CA ASP A 226 6.97 -2.78 13.74
C ASP A 226 7.68 -1.76 12.82
N ASP A 227 8.27 -2.17 11.69
CA ASP A 227 9.16 -1.33 10.86
C ASP A 227 8.51 -0.67 9.62
N ARG A 228 7.17 -0.61 9.52
CA ARG A 228 6.47 -0.17 8.29
C ARG A 228 5.69 1.14 8.45
N ASP A 229 5.61 1.91 7.36
CA ASP A 229 4.80 3.13 7.24
C ASP A 229 3.34 2.87 7.68
N ASN A 230 2.89 3.67 8.65
CA ASN A 230 1.60 3.51 9.31
C ASN A 230 0.42 4.01 8.48
N THR A 231 0.65 4.81 7.43
CA THR A 231 -0.44 5.45 6.67
C THR A 231 -1.27 4.43 5.87
N ASP A 232 -0.60 3.53 5.15
CA ASP A 232 -1.26 2.43 4.43
C ASP A 232 -1.96 1.46 5.40
N SER A 233 -1.34 1.19 6.55
CA SER A 233 -1.91 0.36 7.61
C SER A 233 -3.21 0.95 8.17
N MET A 234 -3.28 2.27 8.37
CA MET A 234 -4.51 2.93 8.84
C MET A 234 -5.68 2.78 7.85
N LEU A 235 -5.43 2.93 6.55
CA LEU A 235 -6.48 2.76 5.53
C LEU A 235 -6.98 1.31 5.49
N LYS A 236 -6.07 0.34 5.51
CA LYS A 236 -6.43 -1.09 5.56
C LYS A 236 -7.22 -1.44 6.83
N LEU A 237 -6.83 -0.89 7.97
CA LEU A 237 -7.53 -1.10 9.24
C LEU A 237 -8.96 -0.57 9.18
N LYS A 238 -9.14 0.68 8.74
CA LYS A 238 -10.47 1.29 8.57
C LYS A 238 -11.37 0.46 7.65
N LEU A 239 -10.84 0.03 6.50
CA LEU A 239 -11.59 -0.80 5.57
C LEU A 239 -11.96 -2.17 6.17
N GLY A 240 -11.01 -2.82 6.86
CA GLY A 240 -11.26 -4.11 7.52
C GLY A 240 -12.33 -4.04 8.61
N LYS A 241 -12.31 -2.98 9.44
CA LYS A 241 -13.33 -2.75 10.47
C LYS A 241 -14.71 -2.42 9.88
N LEU A 242 -14.74 -1.63 8.81
CA LEU A 242 -15.98 -1.35 8.10
C LEU A 242 -16.58 -2.61 7.46
N TRP A 243 -15.73 -3.46 6.89
CA TRP A 243 -16.14 -4.76 6.37
C TRP A 243 -16.68 -5.66 7.49
N GLU A 244 -16.01 -5.76 8.63
CA GLU A 244 -16.50 -6.50 9.80
C GLU A 244 -17.90 -6.04 10.24
N ALA A 245 -18.11 -4.71 10.34
CA ALA A 245 -19.39 -4.14 10.73
C ALA A 245 -20.52 -4.47 9.75
N LYS A 246 -20.23 -4.50 8.45
CA LYS A 246 -21.23 -4.76 7.39
C LYS A 246 -21.42 -6.25 7.09
N ALA A 247 -20.39 -7.09 7.28
CA ALA A 247 -20.42 -8.52 6.92
C ALA A 247 -21.29 -9.37 7.87
N GLY A 248 -21.55 -8.87 9.07
CA GLY A 248 -22.43 -9.50 10.05
C GLY A 248 -21.69 -10.32 11.12
N PRO A 249 -22.43 -10.96 12.04
CA PRO A 249 -21.91 -11.45 13.32
C PRO A 249 -20.95 -12.66 13.21
N MET A 250 -20.91 -13.30 12.04
CA MET A 250 -20.06 -14.47 11.78
C MET A 250 -18.66 -14.11 11.27
N PHE A 251 -18.43 -12.85 10.90
CA PHE A 251 -17.16 -12.39 10.33
C PHE A 251 -16.48 -11.41 11.27
N ARG A 252 -15.17 -11.53 11.42
CA ARG A 252 -14.35 -10.64 12.28
C ARG A 252 -13.09 -10.24 11.55
N TYR A 253 -12.62 -9.02 11.81
CA TYR A 253 -11.36 -8.52 11.26
C TYR A 253 -10.40 -8.11 12.38
N MET A 254 -9.16 -8.58 12.30
CA MET A 254 -8.12 -8.25 13.26
C MET A 254 -6.85 -7.84 12.51
N MET A 255 -6.33 -6.65 12.83
CA MET A 255 -4.98 -6.27 12.46
C MET A 255 -4.10 -6.48 13.69
N VAL A 256 -3.10 -7.34 13.58
CA VAL A 256 -2.29 -7.81 14.71
C VAL A 256 -0.87 -7.28 14.59
N PHE A 257 -0.45 -6.55 15.62
CA PHE A 257 0.89 -6.03 15.80
C PHE A 257 1.65 -6.83 16.84
N ASP A 258 2.99 -6.79 16.77
CA ASP A 258 3.85 -7.33 17.83
C ASP A 258 3.71 -6.47 19.10
N GLN A 259 4.08 -5.18 19.01
CA GLN A 259 4.19 -4.31 20.19
C GLN A 259 3.30 -3.07 20.10
N ASN A 260 3.31 -2.36 18.96
CA ASN A 260 2.77 -1.00 18.84
C ASN A 260 1.54 -0.94 17.93
N PRO A 261 0.35 -1.36 18.41
CA PRO A 261 -0.84 -1.37 17.59
C PRO A 261 -1.32 0.06 17.32
N LEU A 262 -1.84 0.25 16.12
CA LEU A 262 -2.67 1.41 15.82
C LEU A 262 -3.97 1.36 16.64
N ASP A 263 -4.61 2.52 16.84
CA ASP A 263 -5.93 2.56 17.45
C ASP A 263 -6.94 1.72 16.65
N GLY A 264 -7.68 0.86 17.35
CA GLY A 264 -8.57 -0.16 16.76
C GLY A 264 -7.90 -1.44 16.23
N ALA A 265 -6.57 -1.54 16.30
CA ALA A 265 -5.81 -2.78 16.05
C ALA A 265 -5.51 -3.51 17.37
N GLU A 266 -4.89 -4.69 17.27
CA GLU A 266 -4.67 -5.58 18.41
C GLU A 266 -3.17 -5.84 18.60
N ARG A 267 -2.72 -5.93 19.84
CA ARG A 267 -1.47 -6.63 20.15
C ARG A 267 -1.70 -8.13 20.02
N LEU A 268 -0.66 -8.88 19.65
CA LEU A 268 -0.74 -10.34 19.56
C LEU A 268 -1.34 -10.97 20.83
N SER A 269 -0.91 -10.52 22.02
CA SER A 269 -1.42 -11.03 23.30
C SER A 269 -2.94 -10.84 23.47
N ASP A 270 -3.48 -9.71 23.00
CA ASP A 270 -4.90 -9.39 23.16
C ASP A 270 -5.75 -10.07 22.08
N ALA A 271 -5.19 -10.22 20.88
CA ALA A 271 -5.79 -11.03 19.83
C ALA A 271 -5.97 -12.49 20.28
N LEU A 272 -4.95 -13.09 20.89
CA LEU A 272 -5.02 -14.48 21.38
C LEU A 272 -6.10 -14.67 22.44
N LYS A 273 -6.23 -13.73 23.39
CA LYS A 273 -7.30 -13.78 24.41
C LYS A 273 -8.69 -13.77 23.77
N LYS A 274 -8.92 -12.90 22.78
CA LYS A 274 -10.21 -12.80 22.07
C LYS A 274 -10.51 -14.06 21.27
N LEU A 275 -9.51 -14.58 20.54
CA LEU A 275 -9.63 -15.80 19.73
C LEU A 275 -9.90 -17.03 20.61
N ALA A 276 -9.34 -17.10 21.82
CA ALA A 276 -9.60 -18.20 22.75
C ALA A 276 -11.06 -18.25 23.24
N LEU A 277 -11.79 -17.13 23.16
CA LEU A 277 -13.20 -17.02 23.60
C LEU A 277 -14.20 -17.25 22.46
N TYR A 278 -13.75 -17.29 21.22
CA TYR A 278 -14.56 -17.68 20.07
C TYR A 278 -14.67 -19.21 19.99
#